data_AF-B1G0E8-F1
#
_entry.id   AF-B1G0E8-F1
#
_cell.length_a   1.000
_cell.length_b   1.000
_cell.length_c   1.000
_cell.angle_alpha   90.00
_cell.angle_beta   90.00
_cell.angle_gamma   90.00
#
_symmetry.space_group_name_H-M   'P 1'
#
loop_
_entity.id
_entity.type
_entity.pdbx_description
1 polymer ?
#
loop_
_entity_poly.entity_id
_entity_poly.type
_entity_poly.pdbx_seq_one_letter_code
_entity_poly.pdbx_strand_id
1 'polypeptide(L)'
;MTASEIVVSEATLEQLRHVSTATLTTQLFKRGLRNVFLQGVAPLVKPAPGAPNVVGPAFTLRNIPAREDLDHVGVFQDPDHPQRKAVETAPAGSVLVQDCRGERSVASVGSILALRLAKRGVAGMVSDGPVRDSGTIAALGLPIWCAGARRAAQSRETSCGRYERADRVRRRGGVSGRHRRRGRGRRGDRAA
;
A
#
# COMPACT_ATOMS: atom_id res chain seq x y z
N MET A 1 0.48 0.57 -21.59
CA MET A 1 -0.92 0.53 -21.11
C MET A 1 -0.98 1.42 -19.89
N THR A 2 -1.36 2.68 -20.09
CA THR A 2 -1.55 3.68 -19.04
C THR A 2 -2.66 3.19 -18.11
N ALA A 3 -2.43 3.20 -16.79
CA ALA A 3 -3.49 2.94 -15.84
C ALA A 3 -4.59 3.99 -16.05
N SER A 4 -5.78 3.53 -16.43
CA SER A 4 -6.96 4.38 -16.48
C SER A 4 -7.16 4.97 -15.09
N GLU A 5 -7.25 6.29 -14.99
CA GLU A 5 -7.47 6.97 -13.72
C GLU A 5 -8.88 6.62 -13.25
N ILE A 6 -8.98 5.68 -12.30
CA ILE A 6 -10.27 5.26 -11.73
C ILE A 6 -10.67 6.34 -10.73
N VAL A 7 -11.53 7.25 -11.17
CA VAL A 7 -12.14 8.25 -10.28
C VAL A 7 -13.21 7.57 -9.43
N VAL A 8 -13.02 7.58 -8.12
CA VAL A 8 -14.01 7.07 -7.15
C VAL A 8 -14.84 8.24 -6.66
N SER A 9 -16.17 8.13 -6.73
CA SER A 9 -17.06 9.21 -6.27
C SER A 9 -17.03 9.37 -4.75
N GLU A 10 -17.21 10.59 -4.26
CA GLU A 10 -17.26 10.86 -2.82
C GLU A 10 -18.39 10.09 -2.13
N ALA A 11 -19.55 9.94 -2.79
CA ALA A 11 -20.64 9.12 -2.30
C ALA A 11 -20.21 7.66 -2.07
N THR A 12 -19.37 7.10 -2.94
CA THR A 12 -18.82 5.75 -2.77
C THR A 12 -17.85 5.69 -1.60
N LEU A 13 -16.95 6.68 -1.48
CA LEU A 13 -15.99 6.75 -0.37
C LEU A 13 -16.73 6.83 0.97
N GLU A 14 -17.80 7.62 1.04
CA GLU A 14 -18.61 7.77 2.25
C GLU A 14 -19.31 6.46 2.62
N GLN A 15 -19.96 5.79 1.67
CA GLN A 15 -20.58 4.48 1.92
C GLN A 15 -19.57 3.46 2.46
N LEU A 16 -18.35 3.43 1.90
CA LEU A 16 -17.31 2.51 2.34
C LEU A 16 -16.83 2.76 3.78
N ARG A 17 -16.98 3.97 4.33
CA ARG A 17 -16.63 4.25 5.74
C ARG A 17 -17.48 3.46 6.74
N HIS A 18 -18.67 3.04 6.33
CA HIS A 18 -19.64 2.31 7.15
C HIS A 18 -19.63 0.79 6.93
N VAL A 19 -18.88 0.28 5.94
CA VAL A 19 -18.85 -1.15 5.61
C VAL A 19 -17.64 -1.83 6.24
N SER A 20 -17.88 -2.93 6.96
CA SER A 20 -16.78 -3.70 7.56
C SER A 20 -15.84 -4.29 6.50
N THR A 21 -14.56 -4.42 6.84
CA THR A 21 -13.56 -5.07 5.97
C THR A 21 -13.94 -6.53 5.67
N ALA A 22 -14.56 -7.26 6.59
CA ALA A 22 -15.06 -8.63 6.38
C ALA A 22 -16.18 -8.71 5.34
N THR A 23 -17.10 -7.73 5.35
CA THR A 23 -18.15 -7.63 4.35
C THR A 23 -17.56 -7.32 2.97
N LEU A 24 -16.61 -6.38 2.90
CA LEU A 24 -15.93 -6.03 1.64
C LEU A 24 -15.16 -7.21 1.04
N THR A 25 -14.38 -7.93 1.85
CA THR A 25 -13.64 -9.10 1.36
C THR A 25 -14.57 -10.19 0.83
N THR A 26 -15.72 -10.41 1.48
CA THR A 26 -16.75 -11.34 1.02
C THR A 26 -17.36 -10.90 -0.33
N GLN A 27 -17.66 -9.60 -0.48
CA GLN A 27 -18.21 -9.05 -1.71
C GLN A 27 -17.21 -9.11 -2.88
N LEU A 28 -15.92 -8.95 -2.60
CA LEU A 28 -14.84 -9.10 -3.58
C LEU A 28 -14.61 -10.58 -3.93
N PHE A 29 -14.71 -11.48 -2.95
CA PHE A 29 -14.62 -12.92 -3.17
C PHE A 29 -15.71 -13.46 -4.10
N LYS A 30 -16.96 -13.00 -3.92
CA LYS A 30 -18.08 -13.32 -4.84
C LYS A 30 -17.82 -12.86 -6.28
N ARG A 31 -17.00 -11.81 -6.47
CA ARG A 31 -16.55 -11.30 -7.77
C ARG A 31 -15.28 -12.00 -8.30
N GLY A 32 -14.80 -13.04 -7.61
CA GLY A 32 -13.64 -13.83 -8.02
C GLY A 32 -12.30 -13.29 -7.53
N LEU A 33 -12.27 -12.22 -6.72
CA LEU A 33 -11.05 -11.65 -6.17
C LEU A 33 -10.71 -12.32 -4.83
N ARG A 34 -9.63 -13.12 -4.83
CA ARG A 34 -9.25 -13.95 -3.68
C ARG A 34 -8.15 -13.36 -2.80
N ASN A 35 -7.29 -12.51 -3.36
CA ASN A 35 -6.17 -11.90 -2.66
C ASN A 35 -6.42 -10.40 -2.47
N VAL A 36 -7.25 -10.06 -1.47
CA VAL A 36 -7.80 -8.71 -1.27
C VAL A 36 -7.56 -8.15 0.14
N PHE A 37 -6.84 -8.89 0.98
CA PHE A 37 -6.59 -8.50 2.38
C PHE A 37 -5.10 -8.60 2.70
N LEU A 38 -4.53 -7.55 3.30
CA LEU A 38 -3.13 -7.55 3.76
C LEU A 38 -3.03 -8.23 5.11
N GLN A 39 -2.33 -9.36 5.15
CA GLN A 39 -2.08 -10.11 6.39
C GLN A 39 -0.85 -9.58 7.13
N GLY A 40 -0.86 -9.73 8.45
CA GLY A 40 0.28 -9.39 9.30
C GLY A 40 0.47 -7.89 9.53
N VAL A 41 -0.56 -7.10 9.24
CA VAL A 41 -0.61 -5.65 9.46
C VAL A 41 -1.70 -5.36 10.51
N ALA A 42 -1.37 -4.51 11.49
CA ALA A 42 -2.28 -4.12 12.56
C ALA A 42 -2.26 -2.59 12.74
N PRO A 43 -3.34 -1.99 13.26
CA PRO A 43 -3.34 -0.57 13.57
C PRO A 43 -2.31 -0.26 14.65
N LEU A 44 -1.50 0.78 14.44
CA LEU A 44 -0.50 1.26 15.40
C LEU A 44 -1.17 1.77 16.68
N VAL A 45 -2.27 2.50 16.50
CA VAL A 45 -3.17 2.94 17.57
C VAL A 45 -4.53 2.32 17.30
N LYS A 46 -5.10 1.65 18.31
CA LYS A 46 -6.43 1.06 18.18
C LYS A 46 -7.45 2.17 17.88
N PRO A 47 -8.26 2.04 16.81
CA PRO A 47 -9.35 2.97 16.55
C PRO A 47 -10.30 3.01 17.75
N ALA A 48 -10.84 4.20 18.04
CA ALA A 48 -11.86 4.36 19.06
C ALA A 48 -13.10 3.51 18.70
N PRO A 49 -13.83 2.97 19.69
CA PRO A 49 -15.10 2.29 19.43
C PRO A 49 -16.05 3.19 18.64
N GLY A 50 -16.61 2.67 17.54
CA GLY A 50 -17.51 3.42 16.67
C GLY A 50 -16.83 4.42 15.72
N ALA A 51 -15.50 4.51 15.69
CA ALA A 51 -14.80 5.32 14.71
C ALA A 51 -15.08 4.81 13.28
N PRO A 52 -15.30 5.71 12.30
CA PRO A 52 -15.50 5.29 10.91
C PRO A 52 -14.25 4.64 10.33
N ASN A 53 -14.44 3.78 9.33
CA ASN A 53 -13.30 3.18 8.63
C ASN A 53 -12.51 4.24 7.86
N VAL A 54 -11.20 4.06 7.79
CA VAL A 54 -10.33 4.87 6.94
C VAL A 54 -10.44 4.38 5.51
N VAL A 55 -10.88 5.27 4.63
CA VAL A 55 -11.11 5.00 3.21
C VAL A 55 -10.48 6.13 2.40
N GLY A 56 -9.78 5.75 1.34
CA GLY A 56 -9.23 6.69 0.37
C GLY A 56 -8.61 5.97 -0.82
N PRO A 57 -8.38 6.68 -1.93
CA PRO A 57 -7.63 6.15 -3.06
C PRO A 57 -6.24 5.67 -2.63
N ALA A 58 -5.80 4.52 -3.12
CA ALA A 58 -4.48 3.98 -2.79
C ALA A 58 -3.39 4.77 -3.53
N PHE A 59 -2.49 5.41 -2.79
CA PHE A 59 -1.26 5.97 -3.30
C PHE A 59 -0.11 5.03 -2.92
N THR A 60 0.52 4.39 -3.89
CA THR A 60 1.40 3.25 -3.63
C THR A 60 2.88 3.61 -3.69
N LEU A 61 3.66 3.05 -2.76
CA LEU A 61 5.12 3.12 -2.73
C LEU A 61 5.67 1.71 -2.55
N ARG A 62 6.74 1.39 -3.27
CA ARG A 62 7.40 0.08 -3.16
C ARG A 62 8.86 0.26 -2.76
N ASN A 63 9.28 -0.42 -1.70
CA ASN A 63 10.68 -0.54 -1.34
C ASN A 63 11.33 -1.65 -2.16
N ILE A 64 12.59 -1.45 -2.54
CA ILE A 64 13.40 -2.44 -3.22
C ILE A 64 14.57 -2.85 -2.30
N PRO A 65 15.19 -4.01 -2.53
CA PRO A 65 16.41 -4.35 -1.80
C PRO A 65 17.47 -3.27 -2.00
N ALA A 66 18.18 -2.94 -0.91
CA ALA A 66 19.27 -1.99 -0.98
C ALA A 66 20.42 -2.55 -1.81
N ARG A 67 21.12 -1.63 -2.45
CA ARG A 67 22.33 -1.80 -3.22
C ARG A 67 23.40 -0.98 -2.53
N GLU A 68 24.36 -1.65 -1.90
CA GLU A 68 25.42 -0.99 -1.14
C GLU A 68 26.24 0.01 -1.97
N ASP A 69 26.30 -0.20 -3.29
CA ASP A 69 26.96 0.71 -4.24
C ASP A 69 26.20 2.03 -4.48
N LEU A 70 24.88 2.05 -4.23
CA LEU A 70 24.02 3.20 -4.46
C LEU A 70 23.52 3.83 -3.15
N ASP A 71 23.26 3.02 -2.12
CA ASP A 71 22.56 3.42 -0.91
C ASP A 71 23.50 3.92 0.20
N HIS A 72 24.07 5.10 -0.04
CA HIS A 72 24.86 5.85 0.95
C HIS A 72 24.02 6.95 1.61
N VAL A 73 24.43 7.41 2.80
CA VAL A 73 23.66 8.39 3.60
C VAL A 73 23.40 9.71 2.84
N GLY A 74 24.29 10.08 1.91
CA GLY A 74 24.14 11.26 1.06
C GLY A 74 22.88 11.23 0.18
N VAL A 75 22.37 10.04 -0.17
CA VAL A 75 21.17 9.87 -1.00
C VAL A 75 19.92 10.46 -0.33
N PHE A 76 19.88 10.52 1.00
CA PHE A 76 18.75 11.12 1.72
C PHE A 76 18.70 12.66 1.63
N GLN A 77 19.80 13.30 1.21
CA GLN A 77 19.83 14.75 0.96
C GLN A 77 19.12 15.11 -0.36
N ASP A 78 19.04 14.16 -1.30
CA ASP A 78 18.42 14.36 -2.59
C ASP A 78 16.90 14.63 -2.44
N PRO A 79 16.40 15.80 -2.87
CA PRO A 79 14.96 16.08 -2.89
C PRO A 79 14.16 15.10 -3.76
N ASP A 80 14.78 14.55 -4.80
CA ASP A 80 14.16 13.57 -5.71
C ASP A 80 14.22 12.14 -5.18
N HIS A 81 14.77 11.92 -3.98
CA HIS A 81 14.76 10.61 -3.34
C HIS A 81 13.33 10.03 -3.31
N PRO A 82 13.10 8.82 -3.86
CA PRO A 82 11.78 8.23 -4.04
C PRO A 82 10.86 8.30 -2.82
N GLN A 83 11.42 8.06 -1.62
CA GLN A 83 10.66 8.08 -0.39
C GLN A 83 10.14 9.48 -0.05
N ARG A 84 10.98 10.50 -0.23
CA ARG A 84 10.62 11.90 0.01
C ARG A 84 9.60 12.35 -1.02
N LYS A 85 9.88 12.08 -2.30
CA LYS A 85 8.98 12.39 -3.41
C LYS A 85 7.60 11.79 -3.22
N ALA A 86 7.50 10.54 -2.78
CA ALA A 86 6.21 9.89 -2.50
C ALA A 86 5.41 10.64 -1.43
N VAL A 87 6.04 10.99 -0.31
CA VAL A 87 5.39 11.71 0.80
C VAL A 87 4.97 13.12 0.37
N GLU A 88 5.83 13.83 -0.36
CA GLU A 88 5.57 15.20 -0.82
C GLU A 88 4.54 15.27 -1.96
N THR A 89 4.27 14.17 -2.66
CA THR A 89 3.30 14.11 -3.76
C THR A 89 2.00 13.38 -3.42
N ALA A 90 1.90 12.81 -2.21
CA ALA A 90 0.68 12.12 -1.76
C ALA A 90 -0.54 13.07 -1.79
N PRO A 91 -1.61 12.73 -2.54
CA PRO A 91 -2.82 13.55 -2.58
C PRO A 91 -3.55 13.58 -1.24
N ALA A 92 -4.22 14.69 -0.92
CA ALA A 92 -5.12 14.76 0.22
C ALA A 92 -6.24 13.70 0.10
N GLY A 93 -6.65 13.12 1.23
CA GLY A 93 -7.65 12.05 1.27
C GLY A 93 -7.17 10.68 0.74
N SER A 94 -5.96 10.57 0.19
CA SER A 94 -5.40 9.27 -0.23
C SER A 94 -4.93 8.44 0.97
N VAL A 95 -4.78 7.13 0.77
CA VAL A 95 -4.13 6.22 1.72
C VAL A 95 -2.79 5.81 1.13
N LEU A 96 -1.70 6.14 1.81
CA LEU A 96 -0.37 5.70 1.41
C LEU A 96 -0.24 4.19 1.67
N VAL A 97 -0.01 3.38 0.65
CA VAL A 97 0.19 1.93 0.76
C VAL A 97 1.64 1.60 0.40
N GLN A 98 2.42 1.20 1.40
CA GLN A 98 3.83 0.89 1.25
C GLN A 98 4.09 -0.63 1.24
N ASP A 99 4.70 -1.12 0.17
CA ASP A 99 5.16 -2.50 -0.01
C ASP A 99 6.66 -2.61 0.33
N CYS A 100 6.93 -3.06 1.55
CA CYS A 100 8.22 -3.43 2.11
C CYS A 100 8.55 -4.92 1.88
N ARG A 101 7.78 -5.64 1.05
CA ARG A 101 8.01 -7.04 0.71
C ARG A 101 8.00 -7.99 1.92
N GLY A 102 7.29 -7.60 2.98
CA GLY A 102 7.26 -8.31 4.26
C GLY A 102 8.55 -8.27 5.06
N GLU A 103 9.50 -7.39 4.72
CA GLU A 103 10.72 -7.19 5.51
C GLU A 103 10.38 -6.53 6.87
N ARG A 104 10.89 -7.12 7.95
CA ARG A 104 10.60 -6.73 9.34
C ARG A 104 11.85 -6.34 10.13
N SER A 105 13.05 -6.53 9.58
CA SER A 105 14.31 -6.17 10.24
C SER A 105 14.49 -4.65 10.38
N VAL A 106 13.97 -3.88 9.42
CA VAL A 106 14.11 -2.43 9.32
C VAL A 106 12.78 -1.68 9.36
N ALA A 107 12.81 -0.47 9.92
CA ALA A 107 11.64 0.42 9.91
C ALA A 107 11.41 1.05 8.54
N SER A 108 10.18 1.00 8.10
CA SER A 108 9.73 1.46 6.79
C SER A 108 9.46 2.97 6.74
N VAL A 109 8.96 3.56 7.83
CA VAL A 109 8.69 5.00 7.99
C VAL A 109 9.02 5.42 9.42
N GLY A 110 9.43 6.68 9.60
CA GLY A 110 9.60 7.31 10.91
C GLY A 110 8.77 8.57 11.11
N SER A 111 8.91 9.17 12.29
CA SER A 111 8.10 10.31 12.74
C SER A 111 8.10 11.50 11.78
N ILE A 112 9.24 11.85 11.18
CA ILE A 112 9.35 12.97 10.23
C ILE A 112 8.43 12.78 9.01
N LEU A 113 8.50 11.61 8.37
CA LEU A 113 7.70 11.33 7.17
C LEU A 113 6.22 11.16 7.51
N ALA A 114 5.90 10.55 8.66
CA ALA A 114 4.53 10.44 9.16
C ALA A 114 3.92 11.83 9.44
N LEU A 115 4.69 12.76 10.02
CA LEU A 115 4.25 14.13 10.25
C LEU A 115 3.98 14.87 8.92
N ARG A 116 4.84 14.68 7.91
CA ARG A 116 4.62 15.27 6.59
C ARG A 116 3.34 14.72 5.94
N LEU A 117 3.09 13.42 6.03
CA LEU A 117 1.85 12.81 5.56
C LEU A 117 0.62 13.38 6.27
N ALA A 118 0.69 13.55 7.60
CA ALA A 118 -0.39 14.17 8.37
C ALA A 118 -0.65 15.62 7.90
N LYS A 119 0.41 16.42 7.70
CA LYS A 119 0.30 17.78 7.16
C LYS A 119 -0.24 17.84 5.73
N ARG A 120 -0.05 16.80 4.93
CA ARG A 120 -0.62 16.67 3.57
C ARG A 120 -2.09 16.31 3.57
N GLY A 121 -2.68 15.98 4.72
CA GLY A 121 -4.09 15.62 4.82
C GLY A 121 -4.41 14.27 4.16
N VAL A 122 -3.46 13.33 4.15
CA VAL A 122 -3.76 11.95 3.73
C VAL A 122 -4.73 11.30 4.73
N ALA A 123 -5.59 10.40 4.27
CA ALA A 123 -6.55 9.72 5.13
C ALA A 123 -5.88 8.70 6.08
N GLY A 124 -4.71 8.18 5.70
CA GLY A 124 -3.93 7.25 6.52
C GLY A 124 -2.77 6.61 5.78
N MET A 125 -2.11 5.66 6.45
CA MET A 125 -1.02 4.87 5.88
C MET A 125 -1.20 3.38 6.20
N VAL A 126 -0.84 2.53 5.26
CA VAL A 126 -0.75 1.07 5.41
C VAL A 126 0.64 0.62 4.96
N SER A 127 1.34 -0.15 5.79
CA SER A 127 2.67 -0.70 5.48
C SER A 127 2.73 -2.18 5.87
N ASP A 128 3.26 -3.05 5.02
CA ASP A 128 3.59 -4.43 5.40
C ASP A 128 4.97 -4.55 6.07
N GLY A 129 5.66 -3.43 6.28
CA GLY A 129 6.85 -3.30 7.13
C GLY A 129 6.55 -2.60 8.47
N PRO A 130 7.47 -2.67 9.44
CA PRO A 130 7.31 -2.01 10.73
C PRO A 130 7.57 -0.50 10.62
N VAL A 131 7.23 0.26 11.66
CA VAL A 131 7.52 1.71 11.77
C VAL A 131 8.47 1.99 12.93
N ARG A 132 9.25 3.07 12.84
CA ARG A 132 10.03 3.62 13.96
C ARG A 132 9.29 4.76 14.63
N ASP A 133 9.74 5.15 15.82
CA ASP A 133 9.17 6.26 16.59
C ASP A 133 7.66 6.09 16.86
N SER A 134 7.21 4.85 17.08
CA SER A 134 5.79 4.50 17.20
C SER A 134 5.03 5.37 18.20
N GLY A 135 5.64 5.73 19.33
CA GLY A 135 5.03 6.62 20.33
C GLY A 135 4.78 8.03 19.78
N THR A 136 5.76 8.62 19.10
CA THR A 136 5.62 9.94 18.47
C THR A 136 4.61 9.90 17.35
N ILE A 137 4.63 8.85 16.51
CA ILE A 137 3.68 8.68 15.41
C ILE A 137 2.25 8.51 15.94
N ALA A 138 2.07 7.76 17.02
CA ALA A 138 0.77 7.58 17.65
C ALA A 138 0.13 8.91 18.09
N ALA A 139 0.94 9.88 18.51
CA ALA A 139 0.49 11.20 18.91
C ALA A 139 0.10 12.13 17.74
N LEU A 140 0.40 11.76 16.48
CA LEU A 140 0.09 12.60 15.31
C LEU A 140 -1.39 12.57 14.91
N GLY A 141 -2.18 11.63 15.45
CA GLY A 141 -3.58 11.45 15.07
C GLY A 141 -3.80 10.88 13.65
N LEU A 142 -2.73 10.56 12.92
CA LEU A 142 -2.81 9.93 11.61
C LEU A 142 -3.04 8.42 11.77
N PRO A 143 -4.11 7.84 11.18
CA PRO A 143 -4.33 6.40 11.22
C PRO A 143 -3.26 5.63 10.43
N ILE A 144 -2.53 4.74 11.10
CA ILE A 144 -1.48 3.92 10.50
C ILE A 144 -1.68 2.45 10.82
N TRP A 145 -1.61 1.61 9.78
CA TRP A 145 -1.56 0.16 9.87
C TRP A 145 -0.15 -0.30 9.47
N CYS A 146 0.53 -1.06 10.32
CA CYS A 146 1.89 -1.51 10.08
C CYS A 146 2.14 -2.94 10.58
N ALA A 147 3.25 -3.55 10.16
CA ALA A 147 3.63 -4.90 10.58
C ALA A 147 4.35 -4.96 11.95
N GLY A 148 4.38 -3.87 12.70
CA GLY A 148 4.96 -3.76 14.04
C GLY A 148 5.73 -2.46 14.26
N ALA A 149 6.35 -2.33 15.45
CA ALA A 149 7.25 -1.23 15.77
C ALA A 149 8.70 -1.72 15.84
N ARG A 150 9.65 -0.99 15.23
CA ARG A 150 11.08 -1.32 15.21
C ARG A 150 11.94 -0.08 15.44
N ARG A 151 13.01 -0.22 16.22
CA ARG A 151 13.95 0.88 16.53
C ARG A 151 14.97 1.14 15.41
N ALA A 152 15.36 0.11 14.67
CA ALA A 152 16.31 0.24 13.57
C ALA A 152 15.69 1.01 12.39
N ALA A 153 16.34 2.09 11.95
CA ALA A 153 15.99 2.77 10.72
C ALA A 153 16.31 1.91 9.48
N GLN A 154 15.83 2.31 8.30
CA GLN A 154 16.24 1.70 7.02
C GLN A 154 17.77 1.60 6.97
N SER A 155 18.27 0.39 6.81
CA SER A 155 19.70 0.06 6.78
C SER A 155 20.08 -0.49 5.41
N ARG A 156 21.36 -0.85 5.26
CA ARG A 156 22.03 -1.39 4.06
C ARG A 156 21.33 -2.57 3.35
N GLU A 157 20.26 -3.12 3.91
CA GLU A 157 19.53 -4.29 3.38
C GLU A 157 18.23 -3.91 2.63
N THR A 158 17.65 -2.72 2.87
CA THR A 158 16.40 -2.31 2.23
C THR A 158 16.39 -0.80 2.00
N SER A 159 16.50 -0.40 0.73
CA SER A 159 16.45 1.00 0.33
C SER A 159 15.17 1.31 -0.40
N CYS A 160 14.71 2.55 -0.30
CA CYS A 160 13.65 3.03 -1.16
C CYS A 160 14.21 3.35 -2.55
N GLY A 161 14.87 2.39 -3.21
CA GLY A 161 15.62 2.63 -4.45
C GLY A 161 14.77 2.77 -5.72
N ARG A 162 13.43 2.85 -5.65
CA ARG A 162 12.64 3.30 -6.81
C ARG A 162 11.21 3.70 -6.46
N TYR A 163 10.79 4.88 -6.91
CA TYR A 163 9.39 5.28 -6.98
C TYR A 163 8.82 4.67 -8.26
N GLU A 164 8.19 3.50 -8.16
CA GLU A 164 7.21 3.09 -9.16
C GLU A 164 5.84 3.42 -8.57
N ARG A 165 5.11 4.36 -9.18
CA ARG A 165 3.66 4.48 -8.99
C ARG A 165 3.14 3.07 -9.27
N ALA A 166 2.77 2.32 -8.22
CA ALA A 166 2.52 0.90 -8.36
C ALA A 166 1.13 0.74 -8.98
N ASP A 167 1.04 0.92 -10.31
CA ASP A 167 -0.10 0.51 -11.12
C ASP A 167 -0.33 -1.01 -11.02
N ARG A 168 0.64 -1.75 -10.45
CA ARG A 168 0.51 -3.14 -10.01
C ARG A 168 1.57 -3.49 -8.96
N VAL A 169 1.16 -3.67 -7.70
CA VAL A 169 1.92 -4.51 -6.75
C VAL A 169 1.82 -5.96 -7.24
N ARG A 170 2.61 -6.33 -8.25
CA ARG A 170 2.83 -7.74 -8.58
C ARG A 170 3.78 -8.31 -7.53
N ARG A 171 3.22 -9.05 -6.58
CA ARG A 171 3.99 -9.99 -5.75
C ARG A 171 4.63 -11.02 -6.69
N ARG A 172 5.97 -11.05 -6.78
CA ARG A 172 6.69 -12.26 -7.21
C ARG A 172 6.66 -13.19 -6.01
N GLY A 173 5.65 -14.05 -5.97
CA GLY A 173 5.43 -15.00 -4.89
C GLY A 173 4.03 -15.61 -5.02
N GLY A 174 3.88 -16.53 -5.97
CA GLY A 174 2.70 -17.38 -6.14
C GLY A 174 1.50 -16.76 -6.87
N VAL A 175 0.92 -17.54 -7.78
CA VAL A 175 -0.33 -17.31 -8.54
C VAL A 175 -0.19 -16.53 -9.85
N SER A 176 0.42 -17.18 -10.84
CA SER A 176 0.17 -16.87 -12.25
C SER A 176 -1.11 -17.58 -12.72
N GLY A 177 -2.24 -16.89 -12.74
CA GLY A 177 -3.41 -17.35 -13.50
C GLY A 177 -3.16 -17.14 -15.00
N ARG A 178 -2.55 -18.13 -15.67
CA ARG A 178 -2.51 -18.14 -17.14
C ARG A 178 -3.94 -18.27 -17.65
N HIS A 179 -4.40 -17.24 -18.35
CA HIS A 179 -5.62 -17.26 -19.12
C HIS A 179 -5.45 -18.30 -20.25
N ARG A 180 -5.95 -19.53 -20.06
CA ARG A 180 -6.12 -20.49 -21.17
C ARG A 180 -7.13 -19.87 -22.13
N ARG A 181 -6.65 -19.39 -23.28
CA ARG A 181 -7.48 -19.04 -24.43
C ARG A 181 -8.40 -20.22 -24.71
N ARG A 182 -9.71 -20.07 -24.50
CA ARG A 182 -10.71 -20.99 -25.05
C ARG A 182 -10.71 -20.75 -26.57
N GLY A 183 -10.12 -21.68 -27.31
CA GLY A 183 -10.21 -21.72 -28.76
C GLY A 183 -11.67 -21.86 -29.19
N ARG A 184 -12.06 -21.01 -30.14
CA ARG A 184 -13.31 -21.12 -30.92
C ARG A 184 -13.15 -22.22 -31.98
N GLY A 185 -14.26 -22.90 -32.30
CA GLY A 185 -14.43 -23.81 -33.45
C GLY A 185 -14.37 -25.28 -33.05
N ARG A 186 -15.34 -26.16 -33.34
CA ARG A 186 -16.22 -26.26 -34.52
C ARG A 186 -17.61 -26.80 -34.14
N ARG A 187 -18.68 -26.11 -34.58
CA ARG A 187 -19.95 -26.74 -35.01
C ARG A 187 -19.61 -27.35 -36.39
N GLY A 188 -19.92 -28.58 -36.77
CA GLY A 188 -21.18 -29.29 -36.66
C GLY A 188 -21.61 -29.60 -38.10
N ASP A 189 -21.00 -30.62 -38.71
CA ASP A 189 -21.41 -31.14 -40.03
C ASP A 189 -22.52 -32.18 -39.82
N ARG A 190 -23.72 -31.82 -40.28
CA ARG A 190 -24.79 -32.75 -40.69
C ARG A 190 -25.59 -32.08 -41.80
N ALA A 191 -25.36 -32.50 -43.03
CA ALA A 191 -26.33 -32.52 -44.12
C ALA A 191 -25.79 -33.41 -45.26
N ALA A 192 -26.69 -34.24 -45.80
CA ALA A 192 -26.55 -35.29 -46.82
C ALA A 192 -26.14 -36.67 -46.30
#